data_AF-B4X403-F1
#
_entry.id   AF-B4X403-F1
#
_cell.length_a   1.000
_cell.length_b   1.000
_cell.length_c   1.000
_cell.angle_alpha   90.00
_cell.angle_beta   90.00
_cell.angle_gamma   90.00
#
_symmetry.space_group_name_H-M   'P 1'
#
loop_
_entity.id
_entity.type
_entity.pdbx_description
1 polymer ?
#
loop_
_entity_poly.entity_id
_entity_poly.type
_entity_poly.pdbx_seq_one_letter_code
_entity_poly.pdbx_strand_id
1 'polypeptide(L)'
;MPRHLPLFIGFFSLFLLTACASNPPRETMSADAPAGRKIVRSASLTITVDDPAAEGRKATALIHSHHGVLYNQNDEEHLTWISAGVPSQTLNALLADLGSLGTVTDQTLSQQDITDRYADNAAKLTNLKALRDRLRVLLDRASNVQDVLEVERELTRVQGEIDVLEGQLQRMDKQVSLSSLSISLQRKRVYGPLGYLFKGLGWLGEKLFIIQ
;
A
#
# COMPACT_ATOMS: atom_id res chain seq x y z
N MET A 1 -37.08 -59.34 -41.33
CA MET A 1 -37.71 -60.15 -40.26
C MET A 1 -36.81 -61.36 -39.96
N PRO A 2 -36.74 -61.84 -38.71
CA PRO A 2 -35.59 -61.62 -37.80
C PRO A 2 -34.60 -62.79 -37.74
N ARG A 3 -33.41 -62.56 -37.18
CA ARG A 3 -32.52 -63.62 -36.68
C ARG A 3 -32.11 -63.35 -35.23
N HIS A 4 -32.26 -64.40 -34.44
CA HIS A 4 -32.19 -64.47 -32.99
C HIS A 4 -30.77 -64.52 -32.43
N LEU A 5 -30.65 -64.03 -31.20
CA LEU A 5 -29.56 -64.18 -30.21
C LEU A 5 -29.55 -65.62 -29.63
N PRO A 6 -28.42 -66.12 -29.05
CA PRO A 6 -28.18 -66.08 -27.58
C PRO A 6 -26.67 -65.91 -27.22
N LEU A 7 -26.24 -65.17 -26.17
CA LEU A 7 -26.22 -65.39 -24.70
C LEU A 7 -25.20 -66.46 -24.17
N PHE A 8 -24.12 -66.01 -23.51
CA PHE A 8 -23.27 -66.69 -22.48
C PHE A 8 -22.26 -65.63 -21.94
N ILE A 9 -22.43 -64.97 -20.78
CA ILE A 9 -22.27 -65.30 -19.34
C ILE A 9 -20.84 -65.69 -18.88
N GLY A 10 -20.29 -64.83 -17.99
CA GLY A 10 -19.26 -65.12 -16.97
C GLY A 10 -17.92 -64.42 -17.22
N PHE A 11 -17.18 -63.84 -16.28
CA PHE A 11 -17.27 -63.65 -14.82
C PHE A 11 -16.05 -62.74 -14.45
N PHE A 12 -16.00 -62.19 -13.22
CA PHE A 12 -14.81 -61.55 -12.58
C PHE A 12 -14.40 -60.14 -13.08
N SER A 13 -13.98 -59.15 -12.28
CA SER A 13 -13.81 -58.95 -10.84
C SER A 13 -13.40 -57.48 -10.61
N LEU A 14 -13.56 -57.01 -9.37
CA LEU A 14 -12.72 -56.01 -8.69
C LEU A 14 -13.06 -54.50 -8.82
N PHE A 15 -13.91 -54.06 -7.89
CA PHE A 15 -13.63 -53.06 -6.85
C PHE A 15 -12.58 -51.97 -7.15
N LEU A 16 -13.03 -50.70 -7.21
CA LEU A 16 -12.53 -49.60 -6.35
C LEU A 16 -13.40 -48.35 -6.50
N LEU A 17 -14.09 -48.00 -5.42
CA LEU A 17 -14.56 -46.65 -5.15
C LEU A 17 -13.33 -45.72 -5.03
N THR A 18 -13.29 -44.63 -5.78
CA THR A 18 -12.47 -43.48 -5.41
C THR A 18 -13.25 -42.21 -5.69
N ALA A 19 -13.82 -41.67 -4.62
CA ALA A 19 -14.18 -40.27 -4.52
C ALA A 19 -12.89 -39.43 -4.54
N CYS A 20 -12.88 -38.32 -5.28
CA CYS A 20 -12.69 -36.97 -4.73
C CYS A 20 -12.41 -35.91 -5.81
N ALA A 21 -13.15 -34.81 -5.66
CA ALA A 21 -12.72 -33.43 -5.87
C ALA A 21 -12.38 -32.97 -7.29
N SER A 22 -13.41 -32.48 -7.98
CA SER A 22 -13.26 -31.37 -8.93
C SER A 22 -12.82 -30.13 -8.16
N ASN A 23 -11.52 -29.84 -8.17
CA ASN A 23 -11.00 -28.55 -7.73
C ASN A 23 -10.59 -27.77 -8.99
N PRO A 24 -11.26 -26.65 -9.35
CA PRO A 24 -10.76 -25.81 -10.43
C PRO A 24 -9.38 -25.26 -10.03
N PRO A 25 -8.47 -25.06 -10.99
CA PRO A 25 -7.20 -24.41 -10.70
C PRO A 25 -7.51 -23.05 -10.08
N ARG A 26 -6.96 -22.81 -8.88
CA ARG A 26 -6.94 -21.47 -8.28
C ARG A 26 -6.38 -20.55 -9.34
N GLU A 27 -7.19 -19.61 -9.80
CA GLU A 27 -6.71 -18.44 -10.50
C GLU A 27 -5.63 -17.83 -9.61
N THR A 28 -4.38 -18.05 -10.00
CA THR A 28 -3.30 -17.17 -9.61
C THR A 28 -3.73 -15.82 -10.13
N MET A 29 -4.29 -14.98 -9.24
CA MET A 29 -4.36 -13.54 -9.43
C MET A 29 -2.91 -13.06 -9.56
N SER A 30 -2.38 -13.24 -10.77
CA SER A 30 -1.08 -12.80 -11.19
C SER A 30 -1.09 -11.29 -11.07
N ALA A 31 -0.15 -10.81 -10.27
CA ALA A 31 0.06 -9.43 -9.91
C ALA A 31 0.53 -8.62 -11.13
N ASP A 32 -0.39 -8.33 -12.04
CA ASP A 32 -0.26 -7.23 -12.97
C ASP A 32 -1.43 -6.27 -12.70
N ALA A 33 -1.13 -5.13 -12.10
CA ALA A 33 -2.14 -4.12 -11.82
C ALA A 33 -2.66 -3.60 -13.18
N PRO A 34 -3.97 -3.70 -13.49
CA PRO A 34 -4.47 -3.28 -14.79
C PRO A 34 -4.13 -1.81 -15.01
N ALA A 35 -3.56 -1.52 -16.19
CA ALA A 35 -3.14 -0.19 -16.63
C ALA A 35 -4.32 0.79 -16.48
N GLY A 36 -4.24 1.65 -15.46
CA GLY A 36 -5.30 2.60 -15.11
C GLY A 36 -5.63 2.67 -13.62
N ARG A 37 -5.28 1.66 -12.82
CA ARG A 37 -5.51 1.73 -11.35
C ARG A 37 -4.56 2.73 -10.69
N LYS A 38 -5.13 3.56 -9.81
CA LYS A 38 -4.40 4.50 -8.96
C LYS A 38 -4.25 3.87 -7.57
N ILE A 39 -3.11 3.22 -7.32
CA ILE A 39 -2.82 2.56 -6.04
C ILE A 39 -1.74 3.33 -5.31
N VAL A 40 -2.07 3.83 -4.11
CA VAL A 40 -1.10 4.40 -3.18
C VAL A 40 -0.52 3.28 -2.34
N ARG A 41 0.81 3.24 -2.20
CA ARG A 41 1.50 2.26 -1.37
C ARG A 41 2.26 2.96 -0.26
N SER A 42 2.25 2.37 0.92
CA SER A 42 3.11 2.79 2.03
C SER A 42 3.65 1.60 2.76
N ALA A 43 4.86 1.73 3.31
CA ALA A 43 5.48 0.69 4.10
C ALA A 43 6.11 1.28 5.37
N SER A 44 5.98 0.57 6.48
CA SER A 44 6.75 0.80 7.69
C SER A 44 7.53 -0.46 8.04
N LEU A 45 8.79 -0.29 8.40
CA LEU A 45 9.70 -1.39 8.72
C LEU A 45 10.44 -1.06 10.01
N THR A 46 10.33 -1.96 11.00
CA THR A 46 11.13 -1.89 12.22
C THR A 46 12.16 -3.01 12.20
N ILE A 47 13.43 -2.65 12.31
CA ILE A 47 14.56 -3.56 12.29
C ILE A 47 15.34 -3.40 13.58
N THR A 48 15.61 -4.51 14.25
CA THR A 48 16.55 -4.55 15.36
C THR A 48 17.96 -4.81 14.83
N VAL A 49 18.88 -3.90 15.16
CA VAL A 49 20.28 -3.89 14.73
C VAL A 49 21.22 -3.67 15.93
N ASP A 50 22.50 -3.98 15.78
CA ASP A 50 23.48 -3.75 16.85
C ASP A 50 23.88 -2.25 16.94
N ASP A 51 24.12 -1.61 15.80
CA ASP A 51 24.42 -0.18 15.70
C ASP A 51 23.42 0.55 14.76
N PRO A 52 22.40 1.23 15.31
CA PRO A 52 21.41 1.97 14.54
C PRO A 52 22.00 3.02 13.61
N ALA A 53 23.04 3.73 14.03
CA ALA A 53 23.63 4.81 13.24
C ALA A 53 24.46 4.27 12.07
N ALA A 54 25.19 3.15 12.27
CA ALA A 54 25.93 2.51 11.19
C ALA A 54 25.00 1.88 10.16
N GLU A 55 23.98 1.14 10.59
CA GLU A 55 23.01 0.53 9.69
C GLU A 55 22.11 1.59 9.02
N GLY A 56 21.85 2.73 9.68
CA GLY A 56 21.15 3.88 9.11
C GLY A 56 21.87 4.43 7.87
N ARG A 57 23.19 4.54 7.90
CA ARG A 57 23.97 4.95 6.72
C ARG A 57 23.86 3.96 5.56
N LYS A 58 23.83 2.65 5.84
CA LYS A 58 23.64 1.62 4.82
C LYS A 58 22.22 1.65 4.25
N ALA A 59 21.21 1.81 5.11
CA ALA A 59 19.82 1.97 4.70
C ALA A 59 19.65 3.18 3.76
N THR A 60 20.28 4.31 4.07
CA THR A 60 20.27 5.50 3.20
C THR A 60 20.95 5.23 1.86
N ALA A 61 22.03 4.46 1.82
CA ALA A 61 22.66 4.05 0.56
C ALA A 61 21.75 3.14 -0.29
N LEU A 62 21.05 2.19 0.34
CA LEU A 62 20.07 1.33 -0.33
C LEU A 62 18.89 2.14 -0.88
N ILE A 63 18.39 3.12 -0.12
CA ILE A 63 17.32 4.01 -0.59
C ILE A 63 17.76 4.72 -1.88
N HIS A 64 18.98 5.24 -1.92
CA HIS A 64 19.50 5.91 -3.12
C HIS A 64 19.70 4.94 -4.30
N SER A 65 20.16 3.70 -4.06
CA SER A 65 20.33 2.71 -5.14
C SER A 65 19.01 2.32 -5.79
N HIS A 66 17.91 2.38 -5.04
CA HIS A 66 16.55 2.11 -5.53
C HIS A 66 15.83 3.37 -6.06
N HIS A 67 16.59 4.44 -6.37
CA HIS A 67 16.09 5.73 -6.84
C HIS A 67 15.11 6.41 -5.87
N GLY A 68 15.22 6.10 -4.58
CA GLY A 68 14.47 6.77 -3.53
C GLY A 68 15.07 8.11 -3.14
N VAL A 69 14.22 8.99 -2.60
CA VAL A 69 14.59 10.29 -2.06
C VAL A 69 14.40 10.26 -0.55
N LEU A 70 15.46 10.57 0.19
CA LEU A 70 15.41 10.75 1.63
C LEU A 70 14.67 12.05 1.97
N TYR A 71 13.67 11.98 2.85
CA TYR A 71 12.95 13.17 3.32
C TYR A 71 13.48 13.65 4.65
N ASN A 72 13.63 12.73 5.61
CA ASN A 72 14.15 13.04 6.93
C ASN A 72 14.88 11.83 7.48
N GLN A 73 15.95 12.09 8.23
CA GLN A 73 16.63 11.10 9.04
C GLN A 73 16.92 11.73 10.40
N ASN A 74 16.49 11.06 11.46
CA ASN A 74 16.78 11.43 12.83
C ASN A 74 17.55 10.30 13.49
N ASP A 75 18.77 10.59 13.93
CA ASP A 75 19.65 9.65 14.59
C ASP A 75 19.69 9.94 16.09
N GLU A 76 19.21 8.99 16.88
CA GLU A 76 19.30 8.98 18.34
C GLU A 76 20.23 7.85 18.80
N GLU A 77 20.64 7.87 20.07
CA GLU A 77 21.64 6.93 20.59
C GLU A 77 21.25 5.44 20.43
N HIS A 78 19.95 5.15 20.43
CA HIS A 78 19.42 3.79 20.38
C HIS A 78 18.38 3.56 19.27
N LEU A 79 18.08 4.60 18.50
CA LEU A 79 17.03 4.60 17.50
C LEU A 79 17.44 5.49 16.33
N THR A 80 17.37 4.97 15.12
CA THR A 80 17.43 5.78 13.91
C THR A 80 16.09 5.71 13.20
N TRP A 81 15.47 6.86 12.98
CA TRP A 81 14.24 6.99 12.21
C TRP A 81 14.54 7.59 10.85
N ILE A 82 14.09 6.91 9.80
CA ILE A 82 14.26 7.36 8.41
C ILE A 82 12.88 7.43 7.75
N SER A 83 12.59 8.54 7.09
CA SER A 83 11.48 8.66 6.16
C SER A 83 11.99 8.95 4.75
N ALA A 84 11.47 8.20 3.78
CA ALA A 84 11.87 8.31 2.39
C ALA A 84 10.68 8.10 1.45
N GLY A 85 10.78 8.67 0.26
CA GLY A 85 9.87 8.41 -0.86
C GLY A 85 10.57 7.56 -1.90
N VAL A 86 9.99 6.43 -2.26
CA VAL A 86 10.61 5.44 -3.14
C VAL A 86 9.68 5.17 -4.32
N PRO A 87 10.18 5.03 -5.56
CA PRO A 87 9.34 4.63 -6.68
C PRO A 87 8.51 3.39 -6.35
N SER A 88 7.21 3.45 -6.67
CA SER A 88 6.24 2.40 -6.31
C SER A 88 6.63 0.99 -6.78
N GLN A 89 7.36 0.92 -7.90
CA GLN A 89 7.83 -0.31 -8.53
C GLN A 89 9.02 -0.96 -7.79
N THR A 90 9.88 -0.16 -7.16
CA THR A 90 11.11 -0.64 -6.50
C THR A 90 10.92 -0.91 -5.00
N LEU A 91 9.79 -0.49 -4.42
CA LEU A 91 9.50 -0.61 -2.99
C LEU A 91 9.71 -2.02 -2.45
N ASN A 92 9.19 -3.05 -3.10
CA ASN A 92 9.27 -4.42 -2.59
C ASN A 92 10.71 -4.95 -2.59
N ALA A 93 11.50 -4.60 -3.61
CA ALA A 93 12.92 -4.97 -3.68
C ALA A 93 13.72 -4.28 -2.58
N LEU A 94 13.49 -2.98 -2.37
CA LEU A 94 14.13 -2.23 -1.29
C LEU A 94 13.77 -2.80 0.10
N LEU A 95 12.52 -3.18 0.33
CA LEU A 95 12.12 -3.79 1.61
C LEU A 95 12.86 -5.10 1.89
N ALA A 96 13.09 -5.91 0.86
CA ALA A 96 13.86 -7.14 0.99
C ALA A 96 15.33 -6.86 1.33
N ASP A 97 15.94 -5.89 0.65
CA ASP A 97 17.33 -5.48 0.90
C ASP A 97 17.50 -4.89 2.31
N LEU A 98 16.57 -4.03 2.74
CA LEU A 98 16.56 -3.47 4.10
C LEU A 98 16.39 -4.56 5.17
N GLY A 99 15.58 -5.58 4.89
CA GLY A 99 15.42 -6.73 5.79
C GLY A 99 16.71 -7.52 6.03
N SER A 100 17.72 -7.40 5.16
CA SER A 100 19.03 -8.04 5.34
C SER A 100 19.95 -7.32 6.33
N LEU A 101 19.64 -6.06 6.71
CA LEU A 101 20.46 -5.25 7.61
C LEU A 101 20.38 -5.72 9.08
N GLY A 102 19.36 -6.48 9.45
CA GLY A 102 19.14 -6.92 10.82
C GLY A 102 17.95 -7.83 10.99
N THR A 103 17.40 -7.90 12.20
CA THR A 103 16.20 -8.70 12.48
C THR A 103 14.96 -7.83 12.33
N VAL A 104 14.12 -8.10 11.33
CA VAL A 104 12.83 -7.44 11.16
C VAL A 104 11.90 -7.84 12.30
N THR A 105 11.48 -6.87 13.11
CA THR A 105 10.57 -7.09 14.25
C THR A 105 9.13 -6.69 13.93
N ASP A 106 8.96 -5.71 13.04
CA ASP A 106 7.64 -5.30 12.54
C ASP A 106 7.77 -4.90 11.07
N GLN A 107 6.79 -5.31 10.27
CA GLN A 107 6.68 -4.92 8.88
C GLN A 107 5.20 -4.74 8.53
N THR A 108 4.84 -3.53 8.11
CA THR A 108 3.52 -3.21 7.60
C THR A 108 3.64 -2.72 6.17
N LEU A 109 2.89 -3.33 5.26
CA LEU A 109 2.72 -2.87 3.88
C LEU A 109 1.24 -2.57 3.66
N SER A 110 0.94 -1.32 3.33
CA SER A 110 -0.40 -0.87 3.02
C SER A 110 -0.51 -0.52 1.54
N GLN A 111 -1.64 -0.89 0.95
CA GLN A 111 -2.01 -0.55 -0.41
C GLN A 111 -3.44 -0.03 -0.39
N GLN A 112 -3.65 1.16 -0.93
CA GLN A 112 -4.95 1.77 -1.02
C GLN A 112 -5.26 2.07 -2.47
N ASP A 113 -6.35 1.49 -2.98
CA ASP A 113 -6.89 1.88 -4.27
C ASP A 113 -7.66 3.20 -4.11
N ILE A 114 -7.24 4.22 -4.86
CA ILE A 114 -7.85 5.54 -4.90
C ILE A 114 -8.42 5.85 -6.30
N THR A 115 -8.59 4.85 -7.16
CA THR A 115 -9.04 5.01 -8.55
C THR A 115 -10.37 5.75 -8.63
N ASP A 116 -11.37 5.30 -7.86
CA ASP A 116 -12.70 5.91 -7.85
C ASP A 116 -12.64 7.36 -7.37
N ARG A 117 -11.95 7.60 -6.26
CA ARG A 117 -11.78 8.95 -5.70
C ARG A 117 -11.05 9.89 -6.66
N TYR A 118 -10.05 9.40 -7.39
CA TYR A 118 -9.34 10.16 -8.40
C TYR A 118 -10.26 10.51 -9.57
N ALA A 119 -11.02 9.53 -10.07
CA ALA A 119 -11.97 9.71 -11.15
C ALA A 119 -13.06 10.72 -10.79
N ASP A 120 -13.62 10.65 -9.58
CA ASP A 120 -14.63 11.60 -9.08
C ASP A 120 -14.09 13.03 -9.03
N ASN A 121 -12.88 13.22 -8.49
CA ASN A 121 -12.23 14.53 -8.43
C ASN A 121 -11.94 15.09 -9.84
N ALA A 122 -11.50 14.23 -10.77
CA ALA A 122 -11.26 14.62 -12.16
C ALA A 122 -12.55 15.00 -12.91
N ALA A 123 -13.64 14.26 -12.67
CA ALA A 123 -14.96 14.58 -13.21
C ALA A 123 -15.47 15.93 -12.67
N LYS A 124 -15.34 16.14 -11.34
CA LYS A 124 -15.72 17.42 -10.72
C LYS A 124 -14.91 18.59 -11.27
N LEU A 125 -13.60 18.42 -11.44
CA LEU A 125 -12.73 19.43 -12.05
C LEU A 125 -13.18 19.78 -13.47
N THR A 126 -13.50 18.79 -14.29
CA THR A 126 -14.01 18.98 -15.65
C THR A 126 -15.30 19.80 -15.65
N ASN A 127 -16.24 19.47 -14.75
CA ASN A 127 -17.50 20.20 -14.62
C ASN A 127 -17.30 21.66 -14.19
N LEU A 128 -16.39 21.93 -13.25
CA LEU A 128 -16.09 23.28 -12.81
C LEU A 128 -15.41 24.11 -13.91
N LYS A 129 -14.51 23.51 -14.71
CA LYS A 129 -13.92 24.18 -15.88
C LYS A 129 -15.00 24.57 -16.89
N ALA A 130 -15.93 23.66 -17.20
CA ALA A 130 -17.05 23.96 -18.08
C ALA A 130 -17.96 25.07 -17.52
N LEU A 131 -18.19 25.10 -16.20
CA LEU A 131 -18.94 26.18 -15.55
C LEU A 131 -18.22 27.52 -15.67
N ARG A 132 -16.92 27.57 -15.38
CA ARG A 132 -16.10 28.78 -15.54
C ARG A 132 -16.16 29.31 -16.96
N ASP A 133 -16.05 28.43 -17.96
CA ASP A 133 -16.07 28.85 -19.36
C ASP A 133 -17.44 29.40 -19.76
N ARG A 134 -18.55 28.85 -19.22
CA ARG A 134 -19.89 29.44 -19.37
C ARG A 134 -20.02 30.80 -18.68
N LEU A 135 -19.47 30.94 -17.47
CA LEU A 135 -19.47 32.21 -16.74
C LEU A 135 -18.70 33.30 -17.49
N ARG A 136 -17.57 32.96 -18.13
CA ARG A 136 -16.82 33.89 -19.01
C ARG A 136 -17.68 34.37 -20.18
N VAL A 137 -18.39 33.45 -20.84
CA VAL A 137 -19.32 33.83 -21.94
C VAL A 137 -20.46 34.73 -21.44
N LEU A 138 -20.93 34.56 -20.21
CA LEU A 138 -21.93 35.45 -19.61
C LEU A 138 -21.33 36.82 -19.28
N LEU A 139 -20.11 36.87 -18.77
CA LEU A 139 -19.38 38.10 -18.49
C LEU A 139 -19.21 38.94 -19.76
N ASP A 140 -18.83 38.32 -20.88
CA ASP A 140 -18.67 38.99 -22.18
C ASP A 140 -19.98 39.62 -22.71
N ARG A 141 -21.13 39.15 -22.24
CA ARG A 141 -22.46 39.64 -22.63
C ARG A 141 -23.08 40.60 -21.59
N ALA A 142 -22.48 40.73 -20.42
CA ALA A 142 -23.00 41.56 -19.35
C ALA A 142 -22.82 43.04 -19.71
N SER A 143 -23.90 43.81 -19.62
CA SER A 143 -23.93 45.23 -19.98
C SER A 143 -24.06 46.16 -18.78
N ASN A 144 -24.50 45.63 -17.64
CA ASN A 144 -24.64 46.40 -16.41
C ASN A 144 -23.49 46.06 -15.43
N VAL A 145 -23.10 47.03 -14.59
CA VAL A 145 -21.97 46.87 -13.66
C VAL A 145 -22.26 45.85 -12.55
N GLN A 146 -23.53 45.73 -12.14
CA GLN A 146 -23.92 44.82 -11.07
C GLN A 146 -23.74 43.35 -11.47
N ASP A 147 -24.24 42.96 -12.64
CA ASP A 147 -24.11 41.64 -13.26
C ASP A 147 -22.64 41.31 -13.49
N VAL A 148 -21.83 42.26 -13.95
CA VAL A 148 -20.37 42.08 -14.09
C VAL A 148 -19.74 41.73 -12.76
N LEU A 149 -20.05 42.48 -11.69
CA LEU A 149 -19.51 42.21 -10.36
C LEU A 149 -19.99 40.88 -9.79
N GLU A 150 -21.23 40.47 -10.06
CA GLU A 150 -21.77 39.18 -9.63
C GLU A 150 -21.09 38.01 -10.36
N VAL A 151 -20.93 38.09 -11.68
CA VAL A 151 -20.25 37.05 -12.47
C VAL A 151 -18.78 36.95 -12.09
N GLU A 152 -18.08 38.07 -11.85
CA GLU A 152 -16.68 38.08 -11.38
C GLU A 152 -16.51 37.42 -10.00
N ARG A 153 -17.44 37.65 -9.07
CA ARG A 153 -17.44 36.98 -7.75
C ARG A 153 -17.59 35.47 -7.92
N GLU A 154 -18.52 35.04 -8.76
CA GLU A 154 -18.71 33.61 -9.04
C GLU A 154 -17.52 32.99 -9.78
N LEU A 155 -16.93 33.70 -10.74
CA LEU A 155 -15.71 33.26 -11.42
C LEU A 155 -14.56 33.06 -10.44
N THR A 156 -14.36 34.00 -9.51
CA THR A 156 -13.33 33.91 -8.47
C THR A 156 -13.56 32.69 -7.58
N ARG A 157 -14.81 32.46 -7.15
CA ARG A 157 -15.17 31.28 -6.35
C ARG A 157 -14.89 29.97 -7.11
N VAL A 158 -15.37 29.86 -8.35
CA VAL A 158 -15.19 28.66 -9.19
C VAL A 158 -13.72 28.40 -9.48
N GLN A 159 -12.94 29.44 -9.78
CA GLN A 159 -11.50 29.29 -10.01
C GLN A 159 -10.77 28.80 -8.76
N GLY A 160 -11.12 29.30 -7.57
CA GLY A 160 -10.57 28.79 -6.31
C GLY A 160 -10.87 27.29 -6.09
N GLU A 161 -12.08 26.83 -6.43
CA GLU A 161 -12.42 25.40 -6.35
C GLU A 161 -11.63 24.55 -7.37
N ILE A 162 -11.42 25.07 -8.58
CA ILE A 162 -10.59 24.44 -9.61
C ILE A 162 -9.16 24.24 -9.08
N ASP A 163 -8.55 25.30 -8.55
CA ASP A 163 -7.16 25.28 -8.08
C ASP A 163 -6.97 24.26 -6.94
N VAL A 164 -7.95 24.18 -6.04
CA VAL A 164 -7.95 23.18 -4.95
C VAL A 164 -8.00 21.76 -5.51
N LEU A 165 -8.88 21.47 -6.47
CA LEU A 165 -9.00 20.13 -7.06
C LEU A 165 -7.78 19.75 -7.91
N GLU A 166 -7.23 20.68 -8.67
CA GLU A 166 -5.98 20.45 -9.42
C GLU A 166 -4.84 20.12 -8.47
N GLY A 167 -4.69 20.87 -7.39
CA GLY A 167 -3.71 20.57 -6.34
C GLY A 167 -3.94 19.22 -5.67
N GLN A 168 -5.20 18.80 -5.46
CA GLN A 168 -5.52 17.48 -4.91
C GLN A 168 -5.13 16.35 -5.87
N LEU A 169 -5.47 16.45 -7.16
CA LEU A 169 -5.13 15.45 -8.16
C LEU A 169 -3.61 15.31 -8.32
N GLN A 170 -2.88 16.43 -8.36
CA GLN A 170 -1.41 16.41 -8.39
C GLN A 170 -0.81 15.70 -7.17
N ARG A 171 -1.38 15.88 -5.98
CA ARG A 171 -0.92 15.15 -4.78
C ARG A 171 -1.20 13.66 -4.88
N MET A 172 -2.37 13.27 -5.36
CA MET A 172 -2.71 11.87 -5.59
C MET A 172 -1.78 11.21 -6.61
N ASP A 173 -1.44 11.89 -7.70
CA ASP A 173 -0.50 11.39 -8.70
C ASP A 173 0.91 11.19 -8.11
N LYS A 174 1.35 12.12 -7.25
CA LYS A 174 2.61 11.95 -6.50
C LYS A 174 2.57 10.75 -5.56
N GLN A 175 1.45 10.52 -4.86
CA GLN A 175 1.29 9.38 -3.95
C GLN A 175 1.21 8.02 -4.67
N VAL A 176 0.72 7.99 -5.91
CA VAL A 176 0.68 6.77 -6.73
C VAL A 176 2.06 6.45 -7.31
N SER A 177 2.81 7.47 -7.71
CA SER A 177 4.16 7.31 -8.28
C SER A 177 5.22 7.02 -7.21
N LEU A 178 5.14 7.68 -6.06
CA LEU A 178 6.06 7.54 -4.94
C LEU A 178 5.37 6.87 -3.75
N SER A 179 5.91 5.73 -3.34
CA SER A 179 5.54 5.06 -2.10
C SER A 179 6.22 5.73 -0.91
N SER A 180 5.46 5.89 0.17
CA SER A 180 6.02 6.39 1.43
C SER A 180 6.64 5.24 2.22
N LEU A 181 7.91 5.38 2.57
CA LEU A 181 8.66 4.41 3.35
C LEU A 181 9.10 5.02 4.69
N SER A 182 8.81 4.31 5.77
CA SER A 182 9.23 4.64 7.12
C SER A 182 10.06 3.49 7.69
N ILE A 183 11.25 3.80 8.18
CA ILE A 183 12.18 2.81 8.70
C ILE A 183 12.54 3.21 10.13
N SER A 184 12.46 2.26 11.03
CA SER A 184 12.84 2.38 12.44
C SER A 184 13.93 1.36 12.74
N LEU A 185 15.14 1.83 12.96
CA LEU A 185 16.29 0.99 13.30
C LEU A 185 16.50 1.08 14.81
N GLN A 186 16.27 -0.01 15.53
CA GLN A 186 16.35 -0.05 16.99
C GLN A 186 17.55 -0.85 17.45
N ARG A 187 18.25 -0.36 18.48
CA ARG A 187 19.34 -1.15 19.10
C ARG A 187 18.77 -2.40 19.75
N LYS A 188 19.41 -3.55 19.50
CA LYS A 188 19.11 -4.81 20.19
C LYS A 188 19.19 -4.63 21.70
N ARG A 189 18.06 -4.83 22.38
CA ARG A 189 18.01 -4.84 23.86
C ARG A 189 18.62 -6.16 24.36
N VAL A 190 19.81 -6.08 24.93
CA VAL A 190 20.44 -7.20 25.62
C VAL A 190 20.11 -7.10 27.12
N TYR A 191 19.36 -8.07 27.65
CA TYR A 191 19.05 -8.13 29.08
C TYR A 191 20.30 -8.52 29.87
N GLY A 192 20.59 -7.79 30.95
CA GLY A 192 21.64 -8.16 31.89
C GLY A 192 21.32 -9.45 32.67
N PRO A 193 22.29 -10.03 33.40
CA PRO A 193 22.12 -11.29 34.13
C PRO A 193 20.95 -11.26 35.13
N LEU A 194 20.68 -10.12 35.76
CA LEU A 194 19.52 -9.90 36.62
C LEU A 194 18.19 -9.90 35.84
N GLY A 195 18.17 -9.41 34.59
CA GLY A 195 16.97 -9.40 33.75
C GLY A 195 16.49 -10.80 33.34
N TYR A 196 17.42 -11.74 33.14
CA TYR A 196 17.08 -13.14 32.89
C TYR A 196 16.48 -13.84 34.12
N LEU A 197 16.95 -13.51 35.33
CA LEU A 197 16.39 -14.05 36.57
C LEU A 197 14.91 -13.67 36.74
N PHE A 198 14.54 -12.41 36.49
CA PHE A 198 13.16 -11.95 36.60
C PHE A 198 12.24 -12.43 35.45
N LYS A 199 12.75 -12.62 34.22
CA LYS A 199 11.98 -13.25 33.13
C LYS A 199 11.61 -14.70 33.46
N GLY A 200 12.51 -15.44 34.10
CA GLY A 200 12.26 -16.80 34.58
C GLY A 200 11.15 -16.87 35.63
N LEU A 201 11.07 -15.88 36.53
CA LEU A 201 10.02 -15.76 37.54
C LEU A 201 8.63 -15.45 36.94
N GLY A 202 8.56 -14.66 35.86
CA GLY A 202 7.30 -14.38 35.16
C GLY A 202 6.66 -15.62 34.52
N TRP A 203 7.47 -16.48 33.89
CA TRP A 203 7.02 -17.78 33.35
C TRP A 203 6.46 -18.70 34.44
N LEU A 204 7.08 -18.70 35.63
CA LEU A 204 6.60 -19.44 36.79
C LEU A 204 5.24 -18.92 37.30
N GLY A 205 5.02 -17.61 37.31
CA GLY A 205 3.74 -17.01 37.72
C GLY A 205 2.57 -17.37 36.81
N GLU A 206 2.78 -17.40 35.49
CA GLU A 206 1.75 -17.78 34.50
C GLU A 206 1.41 -19.27 34.54
N LYS A 207 2.39 -20.13 34.86
CA LYS A 207 2.20 -21.57 35.07
C LYS A 207 1.61 -21.94 36.43
N LEU A 208 1.68 -21.06 37.45
CA LEU A 208 1.18 -21.35 38.81
C LEU A 208 -0.34 -21.14 39.00
N PHE A 209 -0.99 -20.40 38.10
CA PHE A 209 -2.42 -20.04 38.21
C PHE A 209 -3.34 -20.78 37.22
N ILE A 210 -2.81 -21.70 36.42
CA ILE A 210 -3.62 -22.62 35.59
C ILE A 210 -3.70 -23.96 36.31
N ILE A 211 -4.75 -24.12 37.11
CA ILE A 211 -5.18 -25.41 37.66
C ILE A 211 -6.39 -25.83 36.82
N GLN A 212 -6.24 -26.89 36.01
CA GLN A 212 -7.38 -27.70 35.54
C GLN A 212 -7.55 -28.89 36.48
#